data_AF-A0A933F8P0-F1
#
_entry.id   AF-A0A933F8P0-F1
#
_cell.length_a   1.000
_cell.length_b   1.000
_cell.length_c   1.000
_cell.angle_alpha   90.00
_cell.angle_beta   90.00
_cell.angle_gamma   90.00
#
_symmetry.space_group_name_H-M   'P 1'
#
loop_
_entity.id
_entity.type
_entity.pdbx_description
1 polymer ?
#
loop_
_entity_poly.entity_id
_entity_poly.type
_entity_poly.pdbx_seq_one_letter_code
_entity_poly.pdbx_strand_id
1 'polypeptide(L)'
;MIRVRASQIFTPSVEDAVSAKKELDAGAEFLQLVEKFSTCPSKKSGGDLGWMNEDSALSLLGDTVSLKDKGKVIGPIHSQYGYHILLIADVQLEEAEAVFSSGTSMQDLNARFPDAHSLLFKTFHIGLPVAGYPPGETVGSVCSAHGKPVETVLAALNSEFANRNVSTISPQDLQARIESGDKNLIVLDIREQWERDIARMEGATSIARENSEAVLGSLGKDREVVLVDWKGDRFPSFQKWLKQRGFSNVKGLEGGIDAWAASVDTSLARYDIDEDDGYRYEDIIEEHDGHTH
;
A
#
# COMPACT_ATOMS: atom_id res chain seq x y z
N MET A 1 -3.55 7.71 11.97
CA MET A 1 -2.66 8.06 10.85
C MET A 1 -2.94 9.51 10.47
N ILE A 2 -2.00 10.22 9.85
CA ILE A 2 -2.32 11.56 9.33
C ILE A 2 -2.71 11.51 7.85
N ARG A 3 -3.60 12.41 7.46
CA ARG A 3 -3.81 12.78 6.07
C ARG A 3 -3.34 14.19 5.86
N VAL A 4 -2.62 14.40 4.77
CA VAL A 4 -2.05 15.68 4.39
C VAL A 4 -2.75 16.12 3.11
N ARG A 5 -3.14 17.38 3.02
CA ARG A 5 -3.55 18.00 1.76
C ARG A 5 -2.47 18.98 1.35
N ALA A 6 -1.96 18.85 0.14
CA ALA A 6 -0.89 19.71 -0.36
C ALA A 6 -1.31 20.38 -1.66
N SER A 7 -0.73 21.54 -1.95
CA SER A 7 -0.82 22.21 -3.24
C SER A 7 0.58 22.44 -3.80
N GLN A 8 0.73 22.44 -5.12
CA GLN A 8 2.03 22.57 -5.76
C GLN A 8 2.11 23.72 -6.78
N ILE A 9 3.28 24.36 -6.80
CA ILE A 9 3.80 25.07 -7.96
C ILE A 9 4.81 24.13 -8.62
N PHE A 10 4.56 23.76 -9.86
CA PHE A 10 5.45 22.90 -10.62
C PHE A 10 5.96 23.62 -11.86
N THR A 11 7.27 23.65 -12.07
CA THR A 11 7.87 24.23 -13.27
C THR A 11 9.09 23.42 -13.71
N PRO A 12 9.30 23.18 -15.02
CA PRO A 12 10.52 22.55 -15.51
C PRO A 12 11.75 23.49 -15.44
N SER A 13 11.55 24.80 -15.24
CA SER A 13 12.62 25.80 -15.22
C SER A 13 13.13 26.06 -13.80
N VAL A 14 14.44 25.91 -13.61
CA VAL A 14 15.11 26.27 -12.35
C VAL A 14 14.97 27.77 -12.05
N GLU A 15 14.99 28.61 -13.09
CA GLU A 15 14.87 30.06 -12.94
C GLU A 15 13.48 30.46 -12.42
N ASP A 16 12.44 29.81 -12.95
CA ASP A 16 11.06 30.03 -12.51
C ASP A 16 10.86 29.51 -11.08
N ALA A 17 11.44 28.36 -10.73
CA ALA A 17 11.36 27.81 -9.38
C ALA A 17 12.03 28.71 -8.35
N VAL A 18 13.22 29.22 -8.66
CA VAL A 18 13.95 30.17 -7.81
C VAL A 18 13.18 31.49 -7.68
N SER A 19 12.59 31.97 -8.78
CA SER A 19 11.78 33.20 -8.77
C SER A 19 10.51 33.03 -7.94
N ALA A 20 9.78 31.93 -8.12
CA ALA A 20 8.60 31.60 -7.32
C ALA A 20 8.94 31.50 -5.83
N LYS A 21 10.05 30.83 -5.47
CA LYS A 21 10.49 30.74 -4.07
C LYS A 21 10.84 32.12 -3.49
N LYS A 22 11.53 32.97 -4.24
CA LYS A 22 11.89 34.32 -3.82
C LYS A 22 10.65 35.20 -3.60
N GLU A 23 9.64 35.07 -4.46
CA GLU A 23 8.37 35.80 -4.30
C GLU A 23 7.57 35.25 -3.09
N LEU A 24 7.56 33.93 -2.85
CA LEU A 24 6.97 33.33 -1.65
C LEU A 24 7.64 33.85 -0.36
N ASP A 25 8.97 33.89 -0.34
CA ASP A 25 9.73 34.37 0.81
C ASP A 25 9.54 35.87 1.08
N ALA A 26 9.15 36.63 0.04
CA ALA A 26 8.75 38.03 0.15
C ALA A 26 7.28 38.21 0.58
N GLY A 27 6.52 37.12 0.78
CA GLY A 27 5.13 37.14 1.24
C GLY A 27 4.08 37.20 0.13
N ALA A 28 4.44 36.85 -1.12
CA ALA A 28 3.45 36.72 -2.18
C ALA A 28 2.50 35.54 -1.93
N GLU A 29 1.24 35.70 -2.35
CA GLU A 29 0.21 34.68 -2.20
C GLU A 29 0.51 33.45 -3.09
N PHE A 30 0.48 32.25 -2.50
CA PHE A 30 0.82 31.00 -3.19
C PHE A 30 0.00 30.77 -4.46
N LEU A 31 -1.31 31.06 -4.41
CA LEU A 31 -2.21 30.90 -5.57
C LEU A 31 -1.82 31.81 -6.75
N GLN A 32 -1.32 33.02 -6.49
CA GLN A 32 -0.87 33.92 -7.56
C GLN A 32 0.36 33.34 -8.26
N LEU A 33 1.25 32.72 -7.50
CA LEU A 33 2.45 32.09 -8.02
C LEU A 33 2.18 30.77 -8.73
N VAL A 34 1.13 30.03 -8.32
CA VAL A 34 0.60 28.91 -9.10
C VAL A 34 0.14 29.39 -10.48
N GLU A 35 -0.64 30.47 -10.54
CA GLU A 35 -1.10 31.03 -11.82
C GLU A 35 0.04 31.53 -12.70
N LYS A 36 1.08 32.09 -12.07
CA LYS A 36 2.22 32.69 -12.77
C LYS A 36 3.24 31.65 -13.26
N PHE A 37 3.63 30.71 -12.41
CA PHE A 37 4.78 29.83 -12.63
C PHE A 37 4.42 28.36 -12.83
N SER A 38 3.24 27.90 -12.39
CA SER A 38 2.90 26.48 -12.48
C SER A 38 2.53 26.08 -13.91
N THR A 39 3.09 24.97 -14.37
CA THR A 39 2.81 24.32 -15.66
C THR A 39 2.01 23.03 -15.51
N CYS A 40 1.79 22.55 -14.27
CA CYS A 40 1.04 21.33 -14.00
C CYS A 40 -0.47 21.53 -14.26
N PRO A 41 -1.20 20.51 -14.77
CA PRO A 41 -2.66 20.57 -14.90
C PRO A 41 -3.41 20.93 -13.62
N SER A 42 -2.84 20.63 -12.43
CA SER A 42 -3.42 21.00 -11.14
C SER A 42 -3.53 22.51 -10.93
N LYS A 43 -2.84 23.32 -11.75
CA LYS A 43 -2.99 24.79 -11.80
C LYS A 43 -4.44 25.23 -11.83
N LYS A 44 -5.31 24.54 -12.60
CA LYS A 44 -6.75 24.85 -12.70
C LYS A 44 -7.50 24.78 -11.37
N SER A 45 -6.92 24.08 -10.38
CA SER A 45 -7.44 23.91 -9.03
C SER A 45 -6.51 24.55 -8.00
N GLY A 46 -5.77 25.62 -8.37
CA GLY A 46 -4.86 26.30 -7.46
C GLY A 46 -3.63 25.46 -7.06
N GLY A 47 -3.29 24.45 -7.87
CA GLY A 47 -2.16 23.55 -7.60
C GLY A 47 -2.51 22.38 -6.68
N ASP A 48 -3.77 22.25 -6.26
CA ASP A 48 -4.22 21.24 -5.30
C ASP A 48 -3.93 19.80 -5.77
N LEU A 49 -3.33 19.02 -4.90
CA LEU A 49 -3.02 17.60 -5.09
C LEU A 49 -4.05 16.68 -4.41
N GLY A 50 -4.99 17.25 -3.65
CA GLY A 50 -5.96 16.50 -2.88
C GLY A 50 -5.36 15.92 -1.59
N TRP A 51 -6.16 15.08 -0.93
CA TRP A 51 -5.78 14.43 0.33
C TRP A 51 -4.95 13.18 0.08
N MET A 52 -3.76 13.16 0.66
CA MET A 52 -2.79 12.06 0.64
C MET A 52 -2.59 11.50 2.05
N ASN A 53 -2.26 10.21 2.14
CA ASN A 53 -1.88 9.59 3.41
C ASN A 53 -0.42 9.94 3.79
N GLU A 54 -0.02 9.60 5.01
CA GLU A 54 1.32 9.87 5.55
C GLU A 54 2.45 9.35 4.64
N ASP A 55 2.36 8.10 4.16
CA ASP A 55 3.34 7.49 3.24
C ASP A 55 3.49 8.32 1.94
N SER A 56 2.37 8.69 1.31
CA SER A 56 2.39 9.45 0.05
C SER A 56 2.89 10.88 0.25
N ALA A 57 2.59 11.47 1.42
CA ALA A 57 3.11 12.78 1.80
C ALA A 57 4.63 12.72 2.02
N LEU A 58 5.13 11.67 2.69
CA LEU A 58 6.56 11.45 2.91
C LEU A 58 7.31 11.31 1.58
N SER A 59 6.82 10.49 0.64
CA SER A 59 7.43 10.33 -0.69
C SER A 59 7.50 11.62 -1.48
N LEU A 60 6.51 12.50 -1.32
CA LEU A 60 6.45 13.76 -2.07
C LEU A 60 7.26 14.89 -1.40
N LEU A 61 7.29 14.92 -0.06
CA LEU A 61 7.88 16.01 0.73
C LEU A 61 9.30 15.71 1.20
N GLY A 62 9.71 14.44 1.18
CA GLY A 62 11.03 13.97 1.63
C GLY A 62 11.21 13.96 3.15
N ASP A 63 10.19 14.34 3.93
CA ASP A 63 10.22 14.35 5.38
C ASP A 63 8.83 14.03 5.96
N THR A 64 8.83 13.55 7.20
CA THR A 64 7.61 13.27 7.97
C THR A 64 6.86 14.57 8.26
N VAL A 65 5.55 14.56 7.98
CA VAL A 65 4.67 15.71 8.22
C VAL A 65 4.03 15.56 9.59
N SER A 66 3.83 16.67 10.29
CA SER A 66 3.03 16.72 11.51
C SER A 66 1.91 17.74 11.40
N LEU A 67 0.98 17.73 12.36
CA LEU A 67 -0.08 18.75 12.45
C LEU A 67 0.45 20.19 12.51
N LYS A 68 1.71 20.37 12.96
CA LYS A 68 2.34 21.69 13.08
C LYS A 68 2.85 22.24 11.75
N ASP A 69 2.95 21.38 10.72
CA ASP A 69 3.46 21.77 9.41
C ASP A 69 2.36 22.36 8.51
N LYS A 70 1.12 22.50 9.00
CA LYS A 70 0.06 23.19 8.26
C LYS A 70 0.48 24.62 7.91
N GLY A 71 0.35 24.97 6.63
CA GLY A 71 0.76 26.26 6.07
C GLY A 71 2.24 26.36 5.71
N LYS A 72 3.04 25.32 5.97
CA LYS A 72 4.47 25.29 5.64
C LYS A 72 4.66 25.14 4.13
N VAL A 73 5.61 25.91 3.60
CA VAL A 73 6.09 25.77 2.22
C VAL A 73 7.37 24.94 2.24
N ILE A 74 7.44 23.95 1.36
CA ILE A 74 8.56 23.00 1.23
C ILE A 74 9.08 23.06 -0.22
N GLY A 75 10.40 23.01 -0.37
CA GLY A 75 11.09 23.09 -1.66
C GLY A 75 11.80 24.43 -1.93
N PRO A 76 12.34 24.62 -3.15
CA PRO A 76 12.14 23.79 -4.34
C PRO A 76 12.73 22.37 -4.20
N ILE A 77 11.93 21.35 -4.48
CA ILE A 77 12.34 19.94 -4.56
C ILE A 77 12.56 19.63 -6.04
N HIS A 78 13.74 19.09 -6.38
CA HIS A 78 14.03 18.65 -7.73
C HIS A 78 13.52 17.22 -7.95
N SER A 79 12.80 17.02 -9.05
CA SER A 79 12.42 15.71 -9.58
C SER A 79 12.90 15.59 -11.02
N GLN A 80 12.83 14.39 -11.60
CA GLN A 80 13.14 14.16 -13.01
C GLN A 80 12.29 14.98 -14.00
N TYR A 81 11.14 15.51 -13.56
CA TYR A 81 10.24 16.29 -14.41
C TYR A 81 10.41 17.80 -14.25
N GLY A 82 11.11 18.26 -13.21
CA GLY A 82 11.29 19.68 -12.91
C GLY A 82 11.33 19.94 -11.42
N TYR A 83 10.85 21.12 -11.03
CA TYR A 83 10.92 21.61 -9.66
C TYR A 83 9.52 21.74 -9.06
N HIS A 84 9.38 21.27 -7.83
CA HIS A 84 8.16 21.32 -7.05
C HIS A 84 8.35 22.26 -5.86
N ILE A 85 7.44 23.20 -5.67
CA ILE A 85 7.29 23.95 -4.42
C ILE A 85 5.92 23.60 -3.87
N LEU A 86 5.90 23.05 -2.66
CA LEU A 86 4.73 22.44 -2.04
C LEU A 86 4.25 23.28 -0.87
N LEU A 87 2.95 23.53 -0.79
CA LEU A 87 2.29 24.13 0.36
C LEU A 87 1.46 23.05 1.05
N ILE A 88 1.74 22.79 2.32
CA ILE A 88 0.88 21.93 3.15
C ILE A 88 -0.38 22.74 3.48
N ALA A 89 -1.46 22.51 2.73
CA ALA A 89 -2.72 23.23 2.88
C ALA A 89 -3.46 22.83 4.17
N ASP A 90 -3.46 21.54 4.51
CA ASP A 90 -4.08 21.04 5.72
C ASP A 90 -3.47 19.70 6.16
N VAL A 91 -3.57 19.41 7.46
CA VAL A 91 -3.17 18.13 8.03
C VAL A 91 -4.27 17.70 8.99
N GLN A 92 -4.81 16.50 8.77
CA GLN A 92 -5.87 15.92 9.59
C GLN A 92 -5.38 14.64 10.25
N LEU A 93 -5.78 14.44 11.50
CA LEU A 93 -5.73 13.12 12.11
C LEU A 93 -6.89 12.32 11.53
N GLU A 94 -6.55 11.26 10.81
CA GLU A 94 -7.51 10.23 10.45
C GLU A 94 -7.36 9.10 11.47
N GLU A 95 -8.34 9.00 12.35
CA GLU A 95 -8.54 7.78 13.13
C GLU A 95 -8.98 6.72 12.13
N ALA A 96 -8.14 5.69 11.92
CA ALA A 96 -8.60 4.50 11.22
C ALA A 96 -9.84 4.00 11.96
N GLU A 97 -10.93 3.75 11.23
CA GLU A 97 -12.18 3.30 11.82
C GLU A 97 -11.89 2.05 12.65
N ALA A 98 -12.06 2.17 13.98
CA ALA A 98 -11.63 1.12 14.90
C ALA A 98 -12.53 -0.11 14.75
N VAL A 99 -12.03 -1.10 14.02
CA VAL A 99 -12.68 -2.40 13.75
C VAL A 99 -12.87 -3.20 15.04
N PHE A 100 -11.91 -3.10 15.96
CA PHE A 100 -11.87 -3.75 17.25
C PHE A 100 -11.88 -2.72 18.38
N SER A 101 -12.59 -3.05 19.46
CA SER A 101 -12.68 -2.25 20.68
C SER A 101 -12.41 -3.13 21.91
N SER A 102 -12.30 -2.51 23.09
CA SER A 102 -12.06 -3.24 24.34
C SER A 102 -13.17 -4.25 24.67
N GLY A 103 -14.38 -4.04 24.15
CA GLY A 103 -15.52 -4.94 24.30
C GLY A 103 -15.61 -6.06 23.25
N THR A 104 -14.74 -6.05 22.23
CA THR A 104 -14.70 -7.14 21.24
C THR A 104 -14.32 -8.45 21.94
N SER A 105 -15.12 -9.50 21.73
CA SER A 105 -14.80 -10.84 22.26
C SER A 105 -13.58 -11.42 21.54
N MET A 106 -12.79 -12.25 22.21
CA MET A 106 -11.65 -12.93 21.58
C MET A 106 -12.13 -13.86 20.46
N GLN A 107 -13.34 -14.44 20.59
CA GLN A 107 -13.98 -15.20 19.52
C GLN A 107 -14.21 -14.32 18.26
N ASP A 108 -14.82 -13.14 18.42
CA ASP A 108 -15.11 -12.25 17.30
C ASP A 108 -13.83 -11.65 16.71
N LEU A 109 -12.85 -11.35 17.56
CA LEU A 109 -11.52 -10.90 17.13
C LEU A 109 -10.88 -11.95 16.23
N ASN A 110 -10.82 -13.21 16.67
CA ASN A 110 -10.17 -14.28 15.91
C ASN A 110 -10.95 -14.68 14.66
N ALA A 111 -12.29 -14.60 14.69
CA ALA A 111 -13.12 -14.84 13.52
C ALA A 111 -12.88 -13.79 12.42
N ARG A 112 -12.65 -12.53 12.80
CA ARG A 112 -12.41 -11.42 11.87
C ARG A 112 -10.94 -11.27 11.50
N PHE A 113 -10.03 -11.59 12.42
CA PHE A 113 -8.59 -11.47 12.27
C PHE A 113 -7.89 -12.74 12.80
N PRO A 114 -7.80 -13.82 11.99
CA PRO A 114 -7.24 -15.11 12.41
C PRO A 114 -5.82 -15.03 13.00
N ASP A 115 -5.01 -14.08 12.53
CA ASP A 115 -3.64 -13.87 12.99
C ASP A 115 -3.51 -12.99 14.24
N ALA A 116 -4.63 -12.54 14.81
CA ALA A 116 -4.63 -11.81 16.07
C ALA A 116 -3.86 -12.57 17.16
N HIS A 117 -3.94 -13.90 17.20
CA HIS A 117 -3.14 -14.73 18.11
C HIS A 117 -1.64 -14.55 17.96
N SER A 118 -1.15 -14.60 16.73
CA SER A 118 0.28 -14.48 16.43
C SER A 118 0.77 -13.07 16.79
N LEU A 119 0.00 -12.03 16.44
CA LEU A 119 0.33 -10.65 16.77
C LEU A 119 0.34 -10.42 18.29
N LEU A 120 -0.71 -10.86 18.99
CA LEU A 120 -0.86 -10.69 20.43
C LEU A 120 0.25 -11.41 21.21
N PHE A 121 0.64 -12.60 20.76
CA PHE A 121 1.75 -13.34 21.35
C PHE A 121 3.10 -12.67 21.06
N LYS A 122 3.45 -12.43 19.79
CA LYS A 122 4.77 -11.91 19.40
C LYS A 122 5.01 -10.50 19.96
N THR A 123 4.02 -9.62 19.84
CA THR A 123 4.18 -8.21 20.18
C THR A 123 3.91 -7.93 21.65
N PHE A 124 2.90 -8.57 22.23
CA PHE A 124 2.43 -8.24 23.58
C PHE A 124 2.64 -9.36 24.60
N HIS A 125 3.03 -10.56 24.17
CA HIS A 125 3.20 -11.75 25.02
C HIS A 125 1.88 -12.11 25.73
N ILE A 126 0.77 -11.88 25.01
CA ILE A 126 -0.57 -12.25 25.44
C ILE A 126 -0.90 -13.61 24.82
N GLY A 127 -1.17 -14.59 25.68
CA GLY A 127 -1.50 -15.96 25.29
C GLY A 127 -0.29 -16.80 24.84
N LEU A 128 -0.57 -17.96 24.22
CA LEU A 128 0.36 -18.83 23.53
C LEU A 128 -0.12 -18.98 22.07
N PRO A 129 0.75 -19.32 21.10
CA PRO A 129 0.40 -19.38 19.67
C PRO A 129 -0.78 -20.29 19.31
N VAL A 130 -1.11 -21.26 20.16
CA VAL A 130 -2.09 -22.34 19.87
C VAL A 130 -3.32 -22.29 20.78
N ALA A 131 -3.22 -21.68 21.97
CA ALA A 131 -4.34 -21.49 22.90
C ALA A 131 -3.96 -20.44 23.94
N GLY A 132 -4.34 -19.19 23.69
CA GLY A 132 -3.86 -18.05 24.47
C GLY A 132 -4.83 -17.51 25.53
N TYR A 133 -6.13 -17.57 25.27
CA TYR A 133 -7.14 -16.90 26.07
C TYR A 133 -8.53 -17.51 25.81
N PRO A 134 -9.46 -17.48 26.78
CA PRO A 134 -10.79 -18.04 26.60
C PRO A 134 -11.59 -17.27 25.53
N PRO A 135 -12.33 -17.96 24.64
CA PRO A 135 -13.03 -17.31 23.53
C PRO A 135 -14.11 -16.31 23.96
N GLY A 136 -14.70 -16.50 25.16
CA GLY A 136 -15.71 -15.60 25.73
C GLY A 136 -15.16 -14.38 26.46
N GLU A 137 -13.84 -14.28 26.63
CA GLU A 137 -13.21 -13.07 27.15
C GLU A 137 -13.17 -11.95 26.12
N THR A 138 -12.97 -10.71 26.56
CA THR A 138 -12.82 -9.55 25.66
C THR A 138 -11.37 -9.14 25.52
N VAL A 139 -11.04 -8.38 24.47
CA VAL A 139 -9.70 -7.77 24.31
C VAL A 139 -9.31 -7.00 25.57
N GLY A 140 -10.25 -6.25 26.17
CA GLY A 140 -10.03 -5.51 27.40
C GLY A 140 -9.74 -6.38 28.62
N SER A 141 -10.49 -7.49 28.81
CA SER A 141 -10.25 -8.39 29.94
C SER A 141 -8.92 -9.11 29.82
N VAL A 142 -8.59 -9.59 28.61
CA VAL A 142 -7.31 -10.26 28.33
C VAL A 142 -6.13 -9.30 28.52
N CYS A 143 -6.22 -8.07 28.02
CA CYS A 143 -5.16 -7.06 28.24
C CYS A 143 -4.95 -6.79 29.73
N SER A 144 -6.04 -6.66 30.49
CA SER A 144 -5.99 -6.42 31.94
C SER A 144 -5.34 -7.60 32.68
N ALA A 145 -5.69 -8.83 32.34
CA ALA A 145 -5.12 -10.04 32.95
C ALA A 145 -3.61 -10.17 32.70
N HIS A 146 -3.12 -9.68 31.56
CA HIS A 146 -1.71 -9.72 31.17
C HIS A 146 -0.94 -8.42 31.50
N GLY A 147 -1.57 -7.44 32.17
CA GLY A 147 -0.95 -6.17 32.53
C GLY A 147 -0.52 -5.33 31.32
N LYS A 148 -1.25 -5.42 30.21
CA LYS A 148 -0.95 -4.69 28.96
C LYS A 148 -1.91 -3.52 28.78
N PRO A 149 -1.45 -2.33 28.31
CA PRO A 149 -2.33 -1.22 28.00
C PRO A 149 -3.26 -1.58 26.83
N VAL A 150 -4.57 -1.57 27.08
CA VAL A 150 -5.58 -2.00 26.09
C VAL A 150 -5.57 -1.11 24.85
N GLU A 151 -5.29 0.19 25.03
CA GLU A 151 -5.22 1.18 23.95
C GLU A 151 -4.08 0.86 22.98
N THR A 152 -2.90 0.50 23.50
CA THR A 152 -1.74 0.11 22.67
C THR A 152 -2.00 -1.18 21.91
N VAL A 153 -2.64 -2.16 22.55
CA VAL A 153 -3.00 -3.43 21.92
C VAL A 153 -4.04 -3.22 20.83
N LEU A 154 -5.09 -2.43 21.10
CA LEU A 154 -6.11 -2.09 20.12
C LEU A 154 -5.55 -1.30 18.94
N ALA A 155 -4.61 -0.37 19.19
CA ALA A 155 -3.94 0.36 18.12
C ALA A 155 -3.17 -0.59 17.20
N ALA A 156 -2.42 -1.54 17.77
CA ALA A 156 -1.69 -2.54 16.98
C ALA A 156 -2.64 -3.49 16.24
N LEU A 157 -3.69 -4.00 16.89
CA LEU A 157 -4.69 -4.87 16.26
C LEU A 157 -5.39 -4.17 15.10
N ASN A 158 -5.89 -2.94 15.31
CA ASN A 158 -6.59 -2.19 14.27
C ASN A 158 -5.65 -1.75 13.15
N SER A 159 -4.41 -1.37 13.46
CA SER A 159 -3.39 -1.01 12.46
C SER A 159 -2.99 -2.22 11.62
N GLU A 160 -2.68 -3.35 12.27
CA GLU A 160 -2.32 -4.59 11.59
C GLU A 160 -3.49 -5.12 10.75
N PHE A 161 -4.71 -5.04 11.28
CA PHE A 161 -5.92 -5.41 10.54
C PHE A 161 -6.20 -4.49 9.35
N ALA A 162 -6.00 -3.17 9.50
CA ALA A 162 -6.15 -2.20 8.42
C ALA A 162 -5.05 -2.37 7.34
N ASN A 163 -3.82 -2.67 7.75
CA ASN A 163 -2.73 -3.05 6.84
C ASN A 163 -3.06 -4.34 6.10
N ARG A 164 -3.77 -5.26 6.78
CA ARG A 164 -4.30 -6.50 6.22
C ARG A 164 -5.67 -6.37 5.56
N ASN A 165 -6.12 -5.16 5.20
CA ASN A 165 -7.27 -4.94 4.31
C ASN A 165 -6.92 -5.31 2.85
N VAL A 166 -6.29 -6.48 2.76
CA VAL A 166 -5.84 -7.27 1.64
C VAL A 166 -7.09 -7.98 1.16
N SER A 167 -7.70 -7.42 0.12
CA SER A 167 -8.80 -8.07 -0.56
C SER A 167 -8.26 -9.33 -1.25
N THR A 168 -8.94 -10.46 -1.09
CA THR A 168 -8.52 -11.75 -1.64
C THR A 168 -9.60 -12.37 -2.52
N ILE A 169 -9.24 -13.42 -3.24
CA ILE A 169 -10.15 -14.31 -3.98
C ILE A 169 -9.70 -15.76 -3.81
N SER A 170 -10.65 -16.67 -3.57
CA SER A 170 -10.37 -18.09 -3.47
C SER A 170 -9.97 -18.68 -4.84
N PRO A 171 -9.19 -19.77 -4.90
CA PRO A 171 -8.88 -20.46 -6.16
C PRO A 171 -10.13 -20.83 -6.96
N GLN A 172 -11.18 -21.32 -6.30
CA GLN A 172 -12.43 -21.74 -6.94
C GLN A 172 -13.20 -20.56 -7.55
N ASP A 173 -13.27 -19.43 -6.84
CA ASP A 173 -13.94 -18.23 -7.36
C ASP A 173 -13.15 -17.63 -8.52
N LEU A 174 -11.82 -17.64 -8.46
CA LEU A 174 -10.98 -17.18 -9.57
C LEU A 174 -11.18 -18.08 -10.79
N GLN A 175 -11.19 -19.40 -10.62
CA GLN A 175 -11.48 -20.36 -11.69
C GLN A 175 -12.83 -20.08 -12.36
N ALA A 176 -13.89 -19.94 -11.57
CA ALA A 176 -15.23 -19.67 -12.07
C ALA A 176 -15.28 -18.37 -12.90
N ARG A 177 -14.54 -17.33 -12.48
CA ARG A 177 -14.43 -16.07 -13.23
C ARG A 177 -13.66 -16.22 -14.54
N ILE A 178 -12.55 -16.97 -14.54
CA ILE A 178 -11.79 -17.28 -15.75
C ILE A 178 -12.66 -18.04 -16.76
N GLU A 179 -13.37 -19.08 -16.31
CA GLU A 179 -14.26 -19.89 -17.14
C GLU A 179 -15.45 -19.09 -17.70
N SER A 180 -15.94 -18.09 -16.96
CA SER A 180 -16.99 -17.19 -17.43
C SER A 180 -16.53 -16.22 -18.53
N GLY A 181 -15.22 -16.12 -18.78
CA GLY A 181 -14.65 -15.18 -19.74
C GLY A 181 -14.79 -13.71 -19.31
N ASP A 182 -14.72 -13.44 -18.00
CA ASP A 182 -14.84 -12.10 -17.44
C ASP A 182 -13.77 -11.16 -18.03
N LYS A 183 -14.19 -10.26 -18.91
CA LYS A 183 -13.31 -9.29 -19.57
C LYS A 183 -12.78 -8.22 -18.62
N ASN A 184 -13.44 -8.03 -17.47
CA ASN A 184 -13.00 -7.07 -16.46
C ASN A 184 -11.89 -7.63 -15.57
N LEU A 185 -11.68 -8.95 -15.57
CA LEU A 185 -10.64 -9.62 -14.79
C LEU A 185 -9.28 -9.52 -15.49
N ILE A 186 -8.24 -9.27 -14.70
CA ILE A 186 -6.84 -9.45 -15.05
C ILE A 186 -6.19 -10.32 -13.99
N VAL A 187 -5.51 -11.38 -14.43
CA VAL A 187 -4.63 -12.14 -13.55
C VAL A 187 -3.21 -11.66 -13.80
N LEU A 188 -2.55 -11.15 -12.75
CA LEU A 188 -1.21 -10.58 -12.80
C LEU A 188 -0.27 -11.43 -11.94
N ASP A 189 0.63 -12.16 -12.61
CA ASP A 189 1.63 -13.01 -11.97
C ASP A 189 2.87 -12.18 -11.64
N ILE A 190 3.14 -12.02 -10.35
CA ILE A 190 4.25 -11.21 -9.80
C ILE A 190 5.48 -12.07 -9.45
N ARG A 191 5.51 -13.32 -9.89
CA ARG A 191 6.60 -14.27 -9.64
C ARG A 191 7.72 -14.15 -10.66
N GLU A 192 8.89 -14.61 -10.25
CA GLU A 192 10.08 -14.68 -11.10
C GLU A 192 9.91 -15.63 -12.27
N GLN A 193 10.74 -15.45 -13.31
CA GLN A 193 10.66 -16.27 -14.52
C GLN A 193 10.85 -17.77 -14.21
N TRP A 194 11.81 -18.11 -13.37
CA TRP A 194 12.11 -19.50 -13.03
C TRP A 194 10.95 -20.18 -12.27
N GLU A 195 10.24 -19.44 -11.42
CA GLU A 195 9.03 -19.95 -10.72
C GLU A 195 7.92 -20.27 -11.71
N ARG A 196 7.74 -19.39 -12.71
CA ARG A 196 6.77 -19.56 -13.80
C ARG A 196 7.16 -20.68 -14.75
N ASP A 197 8.45 -20.98 -14.90
CA ASP A 197 8.93 -22.11 -15.69
C ASP A 197 8.58 -23.46 -15.04
N ILE A 198 8.46 -23.50 -13.71
CA ILE A 198 8.03 -24.70 -12.95
C ILE A 198 6.50 -24.86 -12.99
N ALA A 199 5.77 -23.79 -12.68
CA ALA A 199 4.32 -23.79 -12.61
C ALA A 199 3.77 -22.48 -13.16
N ARG A 200 3.06 -22.55 -14.29
CA ARG A 200 2.49 -21.38 -14.97
C ARG A 200 0.96 -21.42 -14.93
N MET A 201 0.35 -20.31 -14.53
CA MET A 201 -1.09 -20.12 -14.70
C MET A 201 -1.37 -19.64 -16.13
N GLU A 202 -2.15 -20.42 -16.89
CA GLU A 202 -2.52 -20.07 -18.26
C GLU A 202 -3.36 -18.78 -18.30
N GLY A 203 -3.07 -17.89 -19.24
CA GLY A 203 -3.77 -16.60 -19.36
C GLY A 203 -3.35 -15.51 -18.37
N ALA A 204 -2.49 -15.82 -17.39
CA ALA A 204 -1.93 -14.80 -16.50
C ALA A 204 -0.92 -13.89 -17.24
N THR A 205 -1.01 -12.59 -16.98
CA THR A 205 -0.03 -11.59 -17.44
C THR A 205 1.13 -11.57 -16.46
N SER A 206 2.35 -11.81 -16.92
CA SER A 206 3.54 -11.74 -16.05
C SER A 206 4.11 -10.33 -15.99
N ILE A 207 4.37 -9.84 -14.78
CA ILE A 207 5.10 -8.59 -14.55
C ILE A 207 6.46 -8.90 -13.94
N ALA A 208 7.50 -8.31 -14.53
CA ALA A 208 8.88 -8.36 -14.12
C ALA A 208 9.47 -6.95 -14.23
N ARG A 209 10.68 -6.76 -13.69
CA ARG A 209 11.35 -5.46 -13.68
C ARG A 209 11.43 -4.83 -15.07
N GLU A 210 11.84 -5.62 -16.06
CA GLU A 210 12.06 -5.19 -17.45
C GLU A 210 10.79 -4.81 -18.23
N ASN A 211 9.60 -5.24 -17.79
CA ASN A 211 8.35 -5.00 -18.52
C ASN A 211 7.28 -4.25 -17.70
N SER A 212 7.62 -3.85 -16.47
CA SER A 212 6.69 -3.29 -15.49
C SER A 212 5.92 -2.08 -16.01
N GLU A 213 6.59 -1.07 -16.56
CA GLU A 213 5.94 0.14 -17.10
C GLU A 213 4.91 -0.18 -18.19
N ALA A 214 5.28 -1.04 -19.13
CA ALA A 214 4.42 -1.42 -20.25
C ALA A 214 3.20 -2.22 -19.76
N VAL A 215 3.41 -3.18 -18.86
CA VAL A 215 2.32 -3.97 -18.28
C VAL A 215 1.36 -3.07 -17.52
N LEU A 216 1.86 -2.24 -16.60
CA LEU A 216 1.04 -1.34 -15.77
C LEU A 216 0.25 -0.33 -16.59
N GLY A 217 0.83 0.20 -17.67
CA GLY A 217 0.14 1.09 -18.61
C GLY A 217 -1.03 0.41 -19.33
N SER A 218 -0.98 -0.91 -19.49
CA SER A 218 -2.01 -1.70 -20.19
C SER A 218 -3.11 -2.26 -19.30
N LEU A 219 -2.91 -2.33 -17.99
CA LEU A 219 -3.86 -2.96 -17.06
C LEU A 219 -5.21 -2.22 -17.02
N GLY A 220 -5.22 -0.89 -17.09
CA GLY A 220 -6.44 -0.09 -16.93
C GLY A 220 -6.90 -0.06 -15.46
N LYS A 221 -6.88 1.13 -14.85
CA LYS A 221 -7.01 1.31 -13.38
C LYS A 221 -8.38 0.93 -12.80
N ASP A 222 -9.40 0.80 -13.66
CA ASP A 222 -10.78 0.46 -13.28
C ASP A 222 -11.07 -1.06 -13.32
N ARG A 223 -10.17 -1.85 -13.91
CA ARG A 223 -10.32 -3.31 -14.02
C ARG A 223 -9.98 -4.00 -12.72
N GLU A 224 -10.56 -5.19 -12.51
CA GLU A 224 -10.19 -6.01 -11.36
C GLU A 224 -8.88 -6.73 -11.62
N VAL A 225 -7.87 -6.49 -10.78
CA VAL A 225 -6.56 -7.15 -10.85
C VAL A 225 -6.46 -8.19 -9.75
N VAL A 226 -6.21 -9.45 -10.10
CA VAL A 226 -5.91 -10.54 -9.18
C VAL A 226 -4.43 -10.86 -9.26
N LEU A 227 -3.72 -10.64 -8.16
CA LEU A 227 -2.29 -10.91 -8.02
C LEU A 227 -2.05 -12.38 -7.71
N VAL A 228 -1.06 -12.97 -8.40
CA VAL A 228 -0.61 -14.34 -8.18
C VAL A 228 0.86 -14.32 -7.77
N ASP A 229 1.15 -14.85 -6.59
CA ASP A 229 2.49 -15.13 -6.09
C ASP A 229 2.64 -16.62 -5.76
N TRP A 230 3.58 -16.98 -4.89
CA TRP A 230 3.82 -18.39 -4.53
C TRP A 230 2.80 -18.93 -3.52
N LYS A 231 2.82 -18.43 -2.27
CA LYS A 231 1.99 -18.91 -1.15
C LYS A 231 1.13 -17.82 -0.51
N GLY A 232 1.00 -16.66 -1.14
CA GLY A 232 0.21 -15.53 -0.65
C GLY A 232 1.01 -14.47 0.13
N ASP A 233 2.33 -14.63 0.23
CA ASP A 233 3.18 -13.81 1.10
C ASP A 233 3.64 -12.49 0.46
N ARG A 234 3.69 -12.41 -0.88
CA ARG A 234 4.26 -11.29 -1.63
C ARG A 234 3.19 -10.30 -2.12
N PHE A 235 2.01 -10.80 -2.47
CA PHE A 235 0.97 -9.95 -3.04
C PHE A 235 0.42 -8.87 -2.10
N PRO A 236 0.39 -8.98 -0.76
CA PRO A 236 -0.13 -7.91 0.10
C PRO A 236 0.59 -6.57 -0.10
N SER A 237 1.93 -6.60 -0.15
CA SER A 237 2.74 -5.41 -0.41
C SER A 237 2.51 -4.86 -1.82
N PHE A 238 2.43 -5.75 -2.82
CA PHE A 238 2.18 -5.36 -4.21
C PHE A 238 0.77 -4.78 -4.43
N GLN A 239 -0.23 -5.31 -3.70
CA GLN A 239 -1.60 -4.81 -3.71
C GLN A 239 -1.67 -3.40 -3.14
N LYS A 240 -0.98 -3.13 -2.02
CA LYS A 240 -0.85 -1.77 -1.48
C LYS A 240 -0.20 -0.83 -2.50
N TRP A 241 0.89 -1.29 -3.13
CA TRP A 241 1.64 -0.53 -4.13
C TRP A 241 0.83 -0.16 -5.38
N LEU A 242 -0.02 -1.07 -5.87
CA LEU A 242 -0.96 -0.80 -6.96
C LEU A 242 -2.08 0.16 -6.51
N LYS A 243 -2.66 -0.04 -5.32
CA LYS A 243 -3.70 0.84 -4.79
C LYS A 243 -3.22 2.30 -4.69
N GLN A 244 -1.97 2.52 -4.27
CA GLN A 244 -1.33 3.85 -4.24
C GLN A 244 -1.24 4.52 -5.63
N ARG A 245 -1.18 3.73 -6.71
CA ARG A 245 -1.11 4.22 -8.11
C ARG A 245 -2.48 4.38 -8.77
N GLY A 246 -3.55 4.25 -7.98
CA GLY A 246 -4.92 4.48 -8.40
C GLY A 246 -5.65 3.23 -8.92
N PHE A 247 -5.09 2.03 -8.72
CA PHE A 247 -5.82 0.79 -8.98
C PHE A 247 -6.82 0.54 -7.84
N SER A 248 -8.11 0.69 -8.12
CA SER A 248 -9.13 0.68 -7.07
C SER A 248 -9.62 -0.72 -6.70
N ASN A 249 -9.51 -1.69 -7.62
CA ASN A 249 -9.97 -3.06 -7.42
C ASN A 249 -8.83 -4.07 -7.64
N VAL A 250 -8.02 -4.26 -6.59
CA VAL A 250 -6.90 -5.21 -6.59
C VAL A 250 -7.15 -6.24 -5.51
N LYS A 251 -7.02 -7.52 -5.84
CA LYS A 251 -7.10 -8.67 -4.94
C LYS A 251 -5.86 -9.55 -5.08
N GLY A 252 -5.59 -10.41 -4.13
CA GLY A 252 -4.64 -11.52 -4.32
C GLY A 252 -5.30 -12.89 -4.26
N LEU A 253 -4.67 -13.85 -4.92
CA LEU A 253 -5.07 -15.25 -4.88
C LEU A 253 -4.71 -15.85 -3.52
N GLU A 254 -5.71 -16.36 -2.79
CA GLU A 254 -5.50 -17.00 -1.50
C GLU A 254 -4.57 -18.21 -1.63
N GLY A 255 -3.46 -18.20 -0.89
CA GLY A 255 -2.45 -19.25 -0.93
C GLY A 255 -1.64 -19.34 -2.23
N GLY A 256 -1.74 -18.32 -3.10
CA GLY A 256 -0.96 -18.19 -4.32
C GLY A 256 -1.11 -19.35 -5.32
N ILE A 257 -0.10 -19.53 -6.16
CA ILE A 257 -0.04 -20.62 -7.14
C ILE A 257 -0.02 -22.01 -6.47
N ASP A 258 0.48 -22.12 -5.23
CA ASP A 258 0.55 -23.39 -4.50
C ASP A 258 -0.86 -23.91 -4.16
N ALA A 259 -1.73 -23.04 -3.63
CA ALA A 259 -3.13 -23.39 -3.36
C ALA A 259 -3.94 -23.63 -4.65
N TRP A 260 -3.63 -22.91 -5.72
CA TRP A 260 -4.20 -23.16 -7.04
C TRP A 260 -3.82 -24.56 -7.56
N ALA A 261 -2.54 -24.92 -7.49
CA ALA A 261 -2.06 -26.24 -7.89
C ALA A 261 -2.66 -27.35 -7.00
N ALA A 262 -2.90 -27.08 -5.72
CA ALA A 262 -3.48 -28.07 -4.81
C ALA A 262 -4.98 -28.33 -5.06
N SER A 263 -5.73 -27.36 -5.59
CA SER A 263 -7.20 -27.40 -5.54
C SER A 263 -7.92 -27.14 -6.87
N VAL A 264 -7.25 -26.55 -7.86
CA VAL A 264 -7.83 -26.20 -9.17
C VAL A 264 -7.11 -26.92 -10.30
N ASP A 265 -5.80 -26.68 -10.45
CA ASP A 265 -4.98 -27.32 -11.48
C ASP A 265 -3.94 -28.25 -10.88
N THR A 266 -4.38 -29.46 -10.54
CA THR A 266 -3.55 -30.50 -9.91
C THR A 266 -2.48 -31.08 -10.83
N SER A 267 -2.42 -30.64 -12.10
CA SER A 267 -1.34 -31.01 -13.01
C SER A 267 -0.09 -30.15 -12.83
N LEU A 268 -0.21 -28.97 -12.20
CA LEU A 268 0.92 -28.08 -11.94
C LEU A 268 1.85 -28.66 -10.86
N ALA A 269 3.15 -28.51 -11.10
CA ALA A 269 4.15 -28.85 -10.10
C ALA A 269 4.08 -27.89 -8.91
N ARG A 270 4.22 -28.42 -7.70
CA ARG A 270 4.41 -27.65 -6.48
C ARG A 270 5.88 -27.61 -6.11
N TYR A 271 6.36 -26.49 -5.60
CA TYR A 271 7.77 -26.26 -5.30
C TYR A 271 7.94 -25.48 -4.00
N ASP A 272 9.14 -25.58 -3.43
CA ASP A 272 9.56 -24.82 -2.26
C ASP A 272 10.78 -23.94 -2.59
N ILE A 273 10.84 -22.78 -1.94
CA ILE A 273 11.92 -21.79 -2.06
C ILE A 273 12.71 -21.82 -0.75
N ASP A 274 14.03 -21.88 -0.82
CA ASP A 274 14.89 -21.74 0.36
C ASP A 274 14.90 -20.27 0.82
N GLU A 275 14.51 -20.01 2.07
CA GLU A 275 14.32 -18.65 2.64
C GLU A 275 15.58 -17.75 2.64
N ASP A 276 16.76 -18.29 2.31
CA ASP A 276 18.04 -17.57 2.23
C ASP A 276 18.31 -16.93 0.85
N ASP A 277 17.40 -17.02 -0.12
CA ASP A 277 17.62 -16.57 -1.50
C ASP A 277 17.50 -15.03 -1.72
N GLY A 278 17.26 -14.26 -0.66
CA GLY A 278 17.44 -12.80 -0.65
C GLY A 278 16.42 -12.01 -1.48
N TYR A 279 15.33 -12.64 -1.94
CA TYR A 279 14.36 -11.99 -2.81
C TYR A 279 13.53 -10.92 -2.09
N ARG A 280 13.58 -9.69 -2.62
CA ARG A 280 12.76 -8.57 -2.17
C ARG A 280 11.96 -8.05 -3.36
N TYR A 281 10.64 -7.93 -3.23
CA TYR A 281 9.80 -7.31 -4.29
C TYR A 281 10.20 -5.85 -4.57
N GLU A 282 10.93 -5.23 -3.64
CA GLU A 282 11.62 -3.95 -3.84
C GLU A 282 12.60 -3.99 -5.03
N ASP A 283 13.11 -5.16 -5.44
CA ASP A 283 13.98 -5.31 -6.61
C ASP A 283 13.21 -5.19 -7.96
N ILE A 284 11.89 -5.43 -7.95
CA ILE A 284 11.00 -5.10 -9.08
C ILE A 284 10.74 -3.59 -9.14
N ILE A 285 10.88 -2.91 -7.99
CA ILE A 285 10.47 -1.53 -7.74
C ILE A 285 11.72 -0.74 -7.33
N GLU A 286 12.68 -0.54 -8.23
CA GLU A 286 13.74 0.43 -7.92
C GLU A 286 13.13 1.85 -7.86
N GLU A 287 13.13 2.44 -6.66
CA GLU A 287 13.33 3.88 -6.52
C GLU A 287 14.70 4.19 -7.13
N HIS A 288 14.73 5.00 -8.18
CA HIS A 288 15.97 5.52 -8.75
C HIS A 288 16.66 6.46 -7.75
N ASP A 289 17.40 5.90 -6.80
CA ASP A 289 18.52 6.59 -6.16
C ASP A 289 19.70 6.53 -7.13
N GLY A 290 19.74 7.52 -8.01
CA GLY A 290 20.83 7.75 -8.95
C GLY A 290 22.14 8.08 -8.22
N HIS A 291 22.87 7.05 -7.82
CA HIS A 291 24.30 7.13 -7.56
C HIS A 291 25.04 6.20 -8.50
N THR A 292 25.57 6.76 -9.59
CA THR A 292 26.73 6.18 -10.27
C THR A 292 27.62 7.28 -10.87
N HIS A 293 28.80 7.36 -10.26
CA HIS A 293 30.12 7.87 -10.70
C HIS A 293 30.28 9.25 -11.36
#